data_AF-A0A9J6QQT4-F1
#
_entry.id   AF-A0A9J6QQT4-F1
#
_cell.length_a   1.000
_cell.length_b   1.000
_cell.length_c   1.000
_cell.angle_alpha   90.00
_cell.angle_beta   90.00
_cell.angle_gamma   90.00
#
_symmetry.space_group_name_H-M   'P 1'
#
loop_
_entity.id
_entity.type
_entity.pdbx_description
1 polymer ?
#
loop_
_entity_poly.entity_id
_entity_poly.type
_entity_poly.pdbx_seq_one_letter_code
_entity_poly.pdbx_strand_id
1 'polypeptide(L)'
;MKKKRSFAAAIIMLLLAFTLVPTAVWAAWSYQYYQPDIEAIDTLSDSRGLKASKSDACEPMDDWPFVLEWDHYNGNRSIKILKLENKDLYGELKDLLSSLPSLANLDLSGNSLSGEITLANPELATLDLSDNQFTRADLSSLGKLSSLNLSGNPLQEVRLPGNRIIRTASEPHSGGTVSHLEQLSLHGAMSLEAKPASGYGFVKWKYAIDAEPSVAASLKIDPTTNPISFTLPENTAIEMTAVFAPLHSITVTTEGNGTAAPSGLTEVTEGKDAAFTFTPAKGWKIKSVKADGKELGALQGYTFYNVIQDHVLHVVFEKKQVQSAAQTDKGSDKSDPPDQSDSPATGDAFPIYFWLALALLSAAAMTGILVMRKAGR
;
A
#
# COMPACT_ATOMS: atom_id res chain seq x y z
N MET A 1 -11.51 0.84 -44.46
CA MET A 1 -11.59 2.28 -44.10
C MET A 1 -13.04 2.62 -43.79
N LYS A 2 -13.29 3.50 -42.79
CA LYS A 2 -14.62 4.01 -42.32
C LYS A 2 -15.35 3.20 -41.23
N LYS A 3 -14.69 3.01 -40.08
CA LYS A 3 -15.32 2.89 -38.74
C LYS A 3 -14.78 4.06 -37.90
N LYS A 4 -15.54 5.15 -37.72
CA LYS A 4 -15.16 6.30 -36.86
C LYS A 4 -16.24 7.38 -36.63
N ARG A 5 -17.55 7.12 -36.85
CA ARG A 5 -18.58 8.18 -36.82
C ARG A 5 -19.83 7.84 -36.00
N SER A 6 -19.68 7.22 -34.82
CA SER A 6 -20.84 6.83 -34.01
C SER A 6 -20.61 7.03 -32.51
N PHE A 7 -20.22 8.25 -32.14
CA PHE A 7 -20.32 8.72 -30.76
C PHE A 7 -21.03 10.08 -30.75
N ALA A 8 -20.62 10.98 -31.66
CA ALA A 8 -21.36 12.19 -32.00
C ALA A 8 -22.77 11.94 -32.58
N ALA A 9 -23.07 10.75 -33.11
CA ALA A 9 -24.34 10.49 -33.79
C ALA A 9 -25.55 10.35 -32.83
N ALA A 10 -25.37 9.99 -31.56
CA ALA A 10 -26.49 9.85 -30.63
C ALA A 10 -26.90 11.19 -30.00
N ILE A 11 -25.91 12.05 -29.68
CA ILE A 11 -26.13 13.41 -29.18
C ILE A 11 -26.64 14.32 -30.31
N ILE A 12 -26.15 14.12 -31.55
CA ILE A 12 -26.60 14.90 -32.73
C ILE A 12 -27.95 14.39 -33.29
N MET A 13 -28.32 13.11 -33.14
CA MET A 13 -29.63 12.61 -33.61
C MET A 13 -30.81 13.07 -32.73
N LEU A 14 -30.58 13.45 -31.47
CA LEU A 14 -31.60 14.12 -30.65
C LEU A 14 -31.70 15.63 -30.95
N LEU A 15 -30.64 16.24 -31.48
CA LEU A 15 -30.59 17.66 -31.87
C LEU A 15 -30.98 17.93 -33.35
N LEU A 16 -31.17 16.89 -34.17
CA LEU A 16 -31.55 17.04 -35.59
C LEU A 16 -33.00 16.65 -35.94
N ALA A 17 -33.82 16.24 -34.97
CA ALA A 17 -35.25 15.96 -35.20
C ALA A 17 -36.16 17.21 -35.12
N PHE A 18 -35.60 18.42 -35.21
CA PHE A 18 -36.34 19.69 -35.09
C PHE A 18 -36.08 20.62 -36.28
N THR A 19 -36.30 20.14 -37.51
CA THR A 19 -36.15 20.96 -38.73
C THR A 19 -37.38 21.81 -39.08
N LEU A 20 -38.38 21.90 -38.21
CA LEU A 20 -39.60 22.69 -38.46
C LEU A 20 -40.11 23.48 -37.24
N VAL A 21 -39.23 23.89 -36.32
CA VAL A 21 -39.64 24.74 -35.19
C VAL A 21 -39.00 26.12 -35.29
N PRO A 22 -39.80 27.21 -35.30
CA PRO A 22 -39.32 28.57 -35.48
C PRO A 22 -38.22 28.96 -34.49
N THR A 23 -37.26 29.74 -34.95
CA THR A 23 -36.10 30.27 -34.20
C THR A 23 -36.46 31.00 -32.89
N ALA A 24 -37.71 31.44 -32.73
CA ALA A 24 -38.22 32.04 -31.50
C ALA A 24 -38.48 31.02 -30.36
N VAL A 25 -38.72 29.75 -30.68
CA VAL A 25 -38.88 28.67 -29.68
C VAL A 25 -37.52 28.18 -29.19
N TRP A 26 -36.48 28.25 -30.03
CA TRP A 26 -35.10 27.92 -29.65
C TRP A 26 -34.61 28.80 -28.50
N ALA A 27 -34.98 30.09 -28.52
CA ALA A 27 -34.66 31.04 -27.46
C ALA A 27 -35.42 30.83 -26.15
N ALA A 28 -36.41 29.93 -26.08
CA ALA A 28 -37.17 29.66 -24.86
C ALA A 28 -36.72 28.38 -24.13
N TRP A 29 -36.03 27.47 -24.82
CA TRP A 29 -35.54 26.19 -24.26
C TRP A 29 -34.02 26.19 -24.02
N SER A 30 -33.28 27.09 -24.67
CA SER A 30 -31.81 27.24 -24.50
C SER A 30 -31.38 27.90 -23.18
N TYR A 31 -32.31 28.28 -22.31
CA TYR A 31 -32.04 29.00 -21.06
C TYR A 31 -32.09 28.13 -19.80
N GLN A 32 -32.20 26.80 -19.92
CA GLN A 32 -32.40 25.95 -18.73
C GLN A 32 -31.11 25.34 -18.16
N TYR A 33 -30.00 25.35 -18.91
CA TYR A 33 -28.71 24.78 -18.49
C TYR A 33 -27.58 25.81 -18.54
N TYR A 34 -26.64 25.73 -17.59
CA TYR A 34 -25.47 26.59 -17.54
C TYR A 34 -24.52 26.22 -18.69
N GLN A 35 -24.36 27.12 -19.67
CA GLN A 35 -23.66 26.83 -20.93
C GLN A 35 -22.21 26.34 -20.76
N PRO A 36 -21.39 26.88 -19.84
CA PRO A 36 -20.04 26.36 -19.60
C PRO A 36 -19.98 24.90 -19.16
N ASP A 37 -21.04 24.37 -18.52
CA ASP A 37 -21.11 22.95 -18.17
C ASP A 37 -21.30 22.09 -19.42
N ILE A 38 -22.13 22.55 -20.35
CA ILE A 38 -22.38 21.87 -21.63
C ILE A 38 -21.11 21.87 -22.47
N GLU A 39 -20.42 23.02 -22.58
CA GLU A 39 -19.16 23.13 -23.32
C GLU A 39 -18.07 22.22 -22.74
N ALA A 40 -17.99 22.09 -21.41
CA ALA A 40 -17.04 21.19 -20.75
C ALA A 40 -17.33 19.71 -21.09
N ILE A 41 -18.59 19.28 -20.99
CA ILE A 41 -19.02 17.92 -21.31
C ILE A 41 -18.83 17.61 -22.80
N ASP A 42 -19.16 18.53 -23.70
CA ASP A 42 -18.95 18.39 -25.14
C ASP A 42 -17.46 18.27 -25.47
N THR A 43 -16.61 19.07 -24.82
CA THR A 43 -15.15 19.02 -25.02
C THR A 43 -14.54 17.72 -24.47
N LEU A 44 -15.05 17.22 -23.34
CA LEU A 44 -14.71 15.89 -22.83
C LEU A 44 -15.09 14.79 -23.83
N SER A 45 -16.22 14.93 -24.52
CA SER A 45 -16.68 13.99 -25.55
C SER A 45 -15.86 14.05 -26.85
N ASP A 46 -15.38 15.23 -27.27
CA ASP A 46 -14.74 15.43 -28.58
C ASP A 46 -13.22 15.20 -28.62
N SER A 47 -12.52 15.27 -27.48
CA SER A 47 -11.05 15.30 -27.40
C SER A 47 -10.39 13.91 -27.26
N ARG A 48 -10.50 13.04 -28.28
CA ARG A 48 -9.64 11.83 -28.51
C ARG A 48 -9.26 10.95 -27.28
N GLY A 49 -10.10 10.82 -26.25
CA GLY A 49 -9.69 10.17 -25.00
C GLY A 49 -10.75 9.34 -24.27
N LEU A 50 -12.04 9.68 -24.38
CA LEU A 50 -13.10 8.93 -23.72
C LEU A 50 -13.67 7.88 -24.69
N LYS A 51 -13.17 6.65 -24.65
CA LYS A 51 -13.74 5.52 -25.38
C LYS A 51 -14.18 4.45 -24.37
N ALA A 52 -15.45 4.45 -23.97
CA ALA A 52 -16.00 3.34 -23.20
C ALA A 52 -15.79 2.02 -23.95
N SER A 53 -15.06 1.07 -23.34
CA SER A 53 -14.80 -0.24 -23.98
C SER A 53 -15.99 -1.20 -23.93
N LYS A 54 -17.08 -0.86 -23.23
CA LYS A 54 -18.28 -1.69 -23.17
C LYS A 54 -19.57 -0.93 -23.43
N SER A 55 -20.30 -1.48 -24.38
CA SER A 55 -21.64 -1.12 -24.81
C SER A 55 -22.68 -1.54 -23.77
N ASP A 56 -23.12 -0.62 -22.92
CA ASP A 56 -24.44 -0.70 -22.28
C ASP A 56 -25.31 0.48 -22.78
N ALA A 57 -25.33 0.63 -24.10
CA ALA A 57 -26.14 1.62 -24.79
C ALA A 57 -27.55 1.08 -24.97
N CYS A 58 -28.53 1.68 -24.28
CA CYS A 58 -29.88 1.99 -24.79
C CYS A 58 -30.78 2.42 -23.61
N GLU A 59 -30.77 3.69 -23.20
CA GLU A 59 -31.94 4.46 -22.68
C GLU A 59 -31.67 5.98 -22.85
N PRO A 60 -32.71 6.82 -23.09
CA PRO A 60 -32.56 8.26 -23.38
C PRO A 60 -31.97 9.04 -22.20
N MET A 61 -31.33 10.20 -22.48
CA MET A 61 -30.48 10.97 -21.57
C MET A 61 -31.19 11.65 -20.37
N ASP A 62 -32.42 11.26 -20.06
CA ASP A 62 -33.11 11.52 -18.78
C ASP A 62 -33.00 10.33 -17.79
N ASP A 63 -32.51 9.17 -18.23
CA ASP A 63 -32.34 7.95 -17.42
C ASP A 63 -30.87 7.47 -17.37
N TRP A 64 -29.96 8.35 -16.92
CA TRP A 64 -28.69 7.91 -16.30
C TRP A 64 -28.78 8.13 -14.77
N PRO A 65 -29.59 7.36 -14.02
CA PRO A 65 -29.87 7.62 -12.61
C PRO A 65 -28.66 7.53 -11.66
N PHE A 66 -27.42 7.38 -12.15
CA PHE A 66 -26.23 7.19 -11.34
C PHE A 66 -24.96 7.89 -11.85
N VAL A 67 -25.01 8.72 -12.91
CA VAL A 67 -23.82 9.33 -13.53
C VAL A 67 -23.78 10.86 -13.43
N LEU A 68 -24.93 11.53 -13.50
CA LEU A 68 -25.03 12.99 -13.46
C LEU A 68 -26.20 13.42 -12.56
N GLU A 69 -25.95 14.29 -11.58
CA GLU A 69 -27.01 15.03 -10.87
C GLU A 69 -26.83 16.53 -11.10
N TRP A 70 -27.96 17.24 -11.21
CA TRP A 70 -28.00 18.68 -11.47
C TRP A 70 -28.39 19.47 -10.19
N ASP A 71 -27.76 20.62 -9.97
CA ASP A 71 -28.21 21.69 -9.07
C ASP A 71 -28.65 22.91 -9.88
N HIS A 72 -28.80 24.07 -9.23
CA HIS A 72 -29.05 25.35 -9.89
C HIS A 72 -27.93 26.36 -9.60
N TYR A 73 -27.41 27.00 -10.65
CA TYR A 73 -26.48 28.13 -10.57
C TYR A 73 -27.01 29.30 -11.42
N ASN A 74 -27.14 30.49 -10.81
CA ASN A 74 -27.69 31.68 -11.45
C ASN A 74 -29.05 31.47 -12.17
N GLY A 75 -29.89 30.58 -11.64
CA GLY A 75 -31.20 30.25 -12.21
C GLY A 75 -31.19 29.17 -13.30
N ASN A 76 -30.02 28.67 -13.70
CA ASN A 76 -29.85 27.62 -14.69
C ASN A 76 -29.46 26.30 -14.01
N ARG A 77 -29.81 25.16 -14.59
CA ARG A 77 -29.34 23.85 -14.14
C ARG A 77 -27.83 23.73 -14.37
N SER A 78 -27.08 23.36 -13.33
CA SER A 78 -25.62 23.19 -13.37
C SER A 78 -25.23 21.84 -12.77
N ILE A 79 -24.14 21.24 -13.25
CA ILE A 79 -23.71 19.90 -12.85
C ILE A 79 -23.26 19.93 -11.39
N LYS A 80 -23.88 19.07 -10.58
CA LYS A 80 -23.58 18.88 -9.15
C LYS A 80 -22.74 17.64 -8.90
N ILE A 81 -23.08 16.55 -9.59
CA ILE A 81 -22.41 15.26 -9.46
C ILE A 81 -22.01 14.81 -10.84
N LEU A 82 -20.74 14.41 -11.01
CA LEU A 82 -20.20 13.83 -12.23
C LEU A 82 -19.44 12.54 -11.87
N LYS A 83 -19.96 11.38 -12.31
CA LYS A 83 -19.34 10.08 -12.08
C LYS A 83 -18.96 9.39 -13.38
N LEU A 84 -17.68 9.41 -13.71
CA LEU A 84 -17.09 8.80 -14.90
C LEU A 84 -16.12 7.67 -14.53
N GLU A 85 -16.38 6.97 -13.42
CA GLU A 85 -15.57 5.82 -13.00
C GLU A 85 -15.56 4.70 -14.06
N ASN A 86 -14.40 4.05 -14.23
CA ASN A 86 -14.26 2.83 -15.04
C ASN A 86 -14.80 2.98 -16.48
N LYS A 87 -14.49 4.09 -17.15
CA LYS A 87 -14.95 4.37 -18.52
C LYS A 87 -13.83 4.26 -19.56
N ASP A 88 -12.67 3.76 -19.18
CA ASP A 88 -11.47 3.67 -20.03
C ASP A 88 -11.05 5.03 -20.61
N LEU A 89 -11.25 6.09 -19.84
CA LEU A 89 -10.90 7.46 -20.21
C LEU A 89 -9.38 7.61 -20.26
N TYR A 90 -8.80 8.27 -21.25
CA TYR A 90 -7.37 8.53 -21.31
C TYR A 90 -7.03 9.92 -21.84
N GLY A 91 -5.82 10.40 -21.56
CA GLY A 91 -5.36 11.74 -21.94
C GLY A 91 -5.41 12.74 -20.79
N GLU A 92 -5.18 14.03 -21.09
CA GLU A 92 -5.07 15.09 -20.09
C GLU A 92 -6.37 15.92 -20.00
N LEU A 93 -6.84 16.20 -18.78
CA LEU A 93 -8.08 16.96 -18.51
C LEU A 93 -7.90 18.48 -18.42
N LYS A 94 -6.69 19.02 -18.62
CA LYS A 94 -6.30 20.45 -18.46
C LYS A 94 -7.45 21.45 -18.33
N ASP A 95 -7.69 21.92 -17.11
CA ASP A 95 -8.65 22.96 -16.73
C ASP A 95 -10.13 22.78 -17.17
N LEU A 96 -10.45 21.70 -17.89
CA LEU A 96 -11.78 21.43 -18.46
C LEU A 96 -12.88 21.39 -17.40
N LEU A 97 -12.54 20.91 -16.20
CA LEU A 97 -13.49 20.74 -15.11
C LEU A 97 -13.64 21.99 -14.23
N SER A 98 -12.70 22.94 -14.31
CA SER A 98 -12.73 24.16 -13.51
C SER A 98 -13.88 25.10 -13.88
N SER A 99 -14.56 24.87 -15.01
CA SER A 99 -15.72 25.64 -15.45
C SER A 99 -17.06 25.19 -14.84
N LEU A 100 -17.08 24.16 -13.99
CA LEU A 100 -18.30 23.58 -13.38
C LEU A 100 -18.58 24.17 -11.98
N PRO A 101 -19.37 25.26 -11.83
CA PRO A 101 -19.42 26.05 -10.60
C PRO A 101 -20.17 25.35 -9.44
N SER A 102 -21.12 24.46 -9.75
CA SER A 102 -21.93 23.74 -8.77
C SER A 102 -21.41 22.34 -8.43
N LEU A 103 -20.29 21.92 -9.02
CA LEU A 103 -19.78 20.57 -8.89
C LEU A 103 -19.38 20.29 -7.43
N ALA A 104 -20.12 19.38 -6.79
CA ALA A 104 -19.95 18.98 -5.40
C ALA A 104 -19.35 17.57 -5.27
N ASN A 105 -19.56 16.70 -6.26
CA ASN A 105 -19.02 15.35 -6.28
C ASN A 105 -18.44 15.01 -7.66
N LEU A 106 -17.17 14.63 -7.69
CA LEU A 106 -16.46 14.21 -8.88
C LEU A 106 -15.82 12.84 -8.65
N ASP A 107 -16.17 11.88 -9.49
CA ASP A 107 -15.55 10.56 -9.52
C ASP A 107 -15.03 10.29 -10.93
N LEU A 108 -13.71 10.17 -11.06
CA LEU A 108 -12.99 9.85 -12.29
C LEU A 108 -12.17 8.56 -12.13
N SER A 109 -12.46 7.76 -11.11
CA SER A 109 -11.64 6.63 -10.71
C SER A 109 -11.55 5.51 -11.77
N GLY A 110 -10.49 4.71 -11.73
CA GLY A 110 -10.37 3.52 -12.59
C GLY A 110 -10.28 3.86 -14.08
N ASN A 111 -9.52 4.90 -14.42
CA ASN A 111 -9.33 5.33 -15.79
C ASN A 111 -7.82 5.36 -16.16
N SER A 112 -7.49 5.89 -17.32
CA SER A 112 -6.12 6.07 -17.83
C SER A 112 -5.80 7.55 -18.08
N LEU A 113 -6.45 8.45 -17.32
CA LEU A 113 -6.22 9.89 -17.40
C LEU A 113 -4.83 10.24 -16.89
N SER A 114 -4.15 11.17 -17.54
CA SER A 114 -2.74 11.46 -17.29
C SER A 114 -2.47 12.96 -17.15
N GLY A 115 -1.23 13.30 -16.80
CA GLY A 115 -0.77 14.67 -16.77
C GLY A 115 -1.10 15.38 -15.45
N GLU A 116 -1.32 16.69 -15.54
CA GLU A 116 -1.69 17.53 -14.40
C GLU A 116 -3.20 17.77 -14.38
N ILE A 117 -3.79 17.67 -13.19
CA ILE A 117 -5.18 18.05 -12.93
C ILE A 117 -5.24 19.27 -12.02
N THR A 118 -5.93 20.30 -12.49
CA THR A 118 -6.20 21.53 -11.74
C THR A 118 -7.71 21.65 -11.58
N LEU A 119 -8.18 21.82 -10.34
CA LEU A 119 -9.61 21.96 -10.04
C LEU A 119 -9.86 23.25 -9.25
N ALA A 120 -10.73 24.10 -9.77
CA ALA A 120 -11.16 25.35 -9.16
C ALA A 120 -12.67 25.38 -8.87
N ASN A 121 -13.24 24.25 -8.45
CA ASN A 121 -14.66 24.06 -8.17
C ASN A 121 -14.95 24.32 -6.68
N PRO A 122 -15.46 25.51 -6.29
CA PRO A 122 -15.54 25.91 -4.87
C PRO A 122 -16.52 25.07 -4.05
N GLU A 123 -17.48 24.41 -4.69
CA GLU A 123 -18.47 23.55 -4.05
C GLU A 123 -18.03 22.09 -3.88
N LEU A 124 -16.84 21.71 -4.40
CA LEU A 124 -16.41 20.31 -4.42
C LEU A 124 -16.16 19.79 -3.00
N ALA A 125 -16.93 18.77 -2.63
CA ALA A 125 -16.92 18.14 -1.31
C ALA A 125 -16.31 16.73 -1.35
N THR A 126 -16.49 16.00 -2.46
CA THR A 126 -15.95 14.65 -2.66
C THR A 126 -15.25 14.54 -4.00
N LEU A 127 -14.02 14.04 -3.98
CA LEU A 127 -13.19 13.86 -5.17
C LEU A 127 -12.52 12.49 -5.15
N ASP A 128 -12.84 11.67 -6.14
CA ASP A 128 -12.12 10.43 -6.42
C ASP A 128 -11.43 10.51 -7.77
N LEU A 129 -10.10 10.49 -7.76
CA LEU A 129 -9.24 10.43 -8.95
C LEU A 129 -8.44 9.13 -8.98
N SER A 130 -8.78 8.16 -8.14
CA SER A 130 -7.95 6.98 -7.92
C SER A 130 -7.77 6.15 -9.18
N ASP A 131 -6.69 5.36 -9.21
CA ASP A 131 -6.38 4.45 -10.30
C ASP A 131 -6.40 5.13 -11.67
N ASN A 132 -5.52 6.13 -11.80
CA ASN A 132 -5.26 6.90 -13.02
C ASN A 132 -3.73 7.07 -13.20
N GLN A 133 -3.31 7.97 -14.09
CA GLN A 133 -1.91 8.26 -14.42
C GLN A 133 -1.54 9.74 -14.18
N PHE A 134 -2.23 10.41 -13.24
CA PHE A 134 -1.92 11.80 -12.89
C PHE A 134 -0.56 11.91 -12.22
N THR A 135 0.24 12.89 -12.66
CA THR A 135 1.57 13.17 -12.09
C THR A 135 1.57 14.42 -11.21
N ARG A 136 0.58 15.30 -11.35
CA ARG A 136 0.37 16.47 -10.48
C ARG A 136 -1.11 16.70 -10.25
N ALA A 137 -1.45 17.17 -9.05
CA ALA A 137 -2.80 17.60 -8.71
C ALA A 137 -2.76 18.94 -7.96
N ASP A 138 -3.36 19.98 -8.53
CA ASP A 138 -3.59 21.26 -7.85
C ASP A 138 -5.05 21.36 -7.40
N LEU A 139 -5.25 21.17 -6.11
CA LEU A 139 -6.52 21.17 -5.41
C LEU A 139 -6.60 22.33 -4.41
N SER A 140 -5.65 23.27 -4.46
CA SER A 140 -5.46 24.33 -3.45
C SER A 140 -6.69 25.20 -3.20
N SER A 141 -7.56 25.33 -4.20
CA SER A 141 -8.77 26.15 -4.15
C SER A 141 -10.01 25.43 -3.58
N LEU A 142 -9.92 24.13 -3.30
CA LEU A 142 -11.07 23.29 -2.90
C LEU A 142 -11.37 23.36 -1.39
N GLY A 143 -11.70 24.55 -0.88
CA GLY A 143 -11.88 24.78 0.57
C GLY A 143 -12.99 23.97 1.26
N LYS A 144 -13.96 23.41 0.51
CA LYS A 144 -15.06 22.58 1.03
C LYS A 144 -14.80 21.08 0.95
N LEU A 145 -13.69 20.68 0.36
CA LEU A 145 -13.41 19.27 0.12
C LEU A 145 -13.35 18.54 1.48
N SER A 146 -13.94 17.37 1.52
CA SER A 146 -14.19 16.60 2.76
C SER A 146 -13.84 15.13 2.61
N SER A 147 -13.72 14.65 1.37
CA SER A 147 -13.25 13.31 1.03
C SER A 147 -12.43 13.41 -0.25
N LEU A 148 -11.22 12.84 -0.22
CA LEU A 148 -10.27 12.89 -1.30
C LEU A 148 -9.60 11.52 -1.48
N ASN A 149 -9.70 10.95 -2.66
CA ASN A 149 -8.99 9.75 -3.03
C ASN A 149 -8.12 10.00 -4.26
N LEU A 150 -6.82 9.89 -4.07
CA LEU A 150 -5.80 10.06 -5.11
C LEU A 150 -4.95 8.79 -5.29
N SER A 151 -5.38 7.66 -4.70
CA SER A 151 -4.61 6.41 -4.76
C SER A 151 -4.37 5.92 -6.19
N GLY A 152 -3.37 5.06 -6.39
CA GLY A 152 -3.14 4.48 -7.72
C GLY A 152 -2.66 5.46 -8.79
N ASN A 153 -2.24 6.69 -8.43
CA ASN A 153 -1.63 7.65 -9.35
C ASN A 153 -0.12 7.85 -9.05
N PRO A 154 0.72 8.08 -10.07
CA PRO A 154 2.14 8.40 -9.91
C PRO A 154 2.39 9.89 -9.58
N LEU A 155 1.71 10.41 -8.55
CA LEU A 155 1.72 11.84 -8.19
C LEU A 155 3.07 12.30 -7.63
N GLN A 156 3.73 13.20 -8.34
CA GLN A 156 4.97 13.86 -7.93
C GLN A 156 4.72 15.10 -7.06
N GLU A 157 3.59 15.78 -7.26
CA GLU A 157 3.20 16.95 -6.47
C GLU A 157 1.69 17.03 -6.30
N VAL A 158 1.25 17.26 -5.06
CA VAL A 158 -0.15 17.53 -4.71
C VAL A 158 -0.20 18.81 -3.89
N ARG A 159 -1.00 19.77 -4.36
CA ARG A 159 -1.33 20.99 -3.60
C ARG A 159 -2.73 20.86 -3.04
N LEU A 160 -2.85 20.99 -1.73
CA LEU A 160 -4.09 20.86 -0.99
C LEU A 160 -4.50 22.22 -0.40
N PRO A 161 -5.79 22.41 -0.09
CA PRO A 161 -6.31 23.55 0.64
C PRO A 161 -5.56 23.82 1.95
N GLY A 162 -5.51 25.10 2.35
CA GLY A 162 -4.72 25.53 3.52
C GLY A 162 -3.21 25.61 3.23
N ASN A 163 -2.83 25.84 1.97
CA ASN A 163 -1.45 25.98 1.52
C ASN A 163 -0.57 24.78 1.94
N ARG A 164 -1.06 23.58 1.63
CA ARG A 164 -0.39 22.33 1.94
C ARG A 164 0.17 21.73 0.67
N ILE A 165 1.43 21.31 0.69
CA ILE A 165 2.09 20.76 -0.48
C ILE A 165 2.76 19.44 -0.11
N ILE A 166 2.51 18.41 -0.90
CA ILE A 166 3.18 17.11 -0.79
C ILE A 166 3.92 16.89 -2.10
N ARG A 167 5.23 16.68 -2.01
CA ARG A 167 6.04 16.22 -3.13
C ARG A 167 6.51 14.81 -2.86
N THR A 168 6.45 13.96 -3.88
CA THR A 168 6.93 12.59 -3.75
C THR A 168 8.00 12.27 -4.78
N ALA A 169 8.93 11.42 -4.38
CA ALA A 169 9.99 10.91 -5.24
C ALA A 169 10.34 9.46 -4.86
N SER A 170 11.08 8.78 -5.73
CA SER A 170 11.66 7.46 -5.46
C SER A 170 13.16 7.44 -5.72
N GLU A 171 13.89 6.71 -4.89
CA GLU A 171 15.34 6.56 -4.99
C GLU A 171 15.73 5.09 -4.85
N PRO A 172 16.29 4.45 -5.90
CA PRO A 172 16.37 4.96 -7.27
C PRO A 172 14.97 5.08 -7.90
N HIS A 173 14.83 5.91 -8.95
CA HIS A 173 13.57 6.06 -9.68
C HIS A 173 13.04 4.73 -10.25
N SER A 174 13.93 3.81 -10.60
CA SER A 174 13.59 2.46 -11.08
C SER A 174 13.16 1.49 -9.97
N GLY A 175 13.39 1.85 -8.70
CA GLY A 175 13.16 0.98 -7.56
C GLY A 175 11.70 0.85 -7.15
N GLY A 176 10.83 1.74 -7.62
CA GLY A 176 9.41 1.72 -7.30
C GLY A 176 8.74 3.08 -7.47
N THR A 177 7.48 3.14 -7.07
CA THR A 177 6.64 4.34 -7.11
C THR A 177 6.12 4.68 -5.72
N VAL A 178 5.82 5.94 -5.48
CA VAL A 178 4.96 6.35 -4.36
C VAL A 178 3.55 6.44 -4.90
N SER A 179 2.65 5.65 -4.35
CA SER A 179 1.22 5.70 -4.67
C SER A 179 0.46 5.75 -3.37
N HIS A 180 -0.85 5.99 -3.43
CA HIS A 180 -1.72 6.10 -2.26
C HIS A 180 -1.64 7.49 -1.63
N LEU A 181 -2.72 8.23 -1.81
CA LEU A 181 -3.15 9.35 -0.98
C LEU A 181 -4.63 9.07 -0.78
N GLU A 182 -4.96 8.15 0.12
CA GLU A 182 -6.34 8.06 0.61
C GLU A 182 -6.46 9.07 1.74
N GLN A 183 -7.26 10.11 1.52
CA GLN A 183 -7.55 11.13 2.51
C GLN A 183 -9.06 11.17 2.74
N LEU A 184 -9.50 10.43 3.75
CA LEU A 184 -10.91 10.39 4.17
C LEU A 184 -11.43 11.76 4.61
N SER A 185 -10.55 12.68 5.03
CA SER A 185 -10.91 14.09 5.23
C SER A 185 -9.74 15.05 5.14
N LEU A 186 -10.03 16.28 4.71
CA LEU A 186 -9.06 17.36 4.56
C LEU A 186 -8.32 17.76 5.86
N HIS A 187 -8.80 17.29 7.01
CA HIS A 187 -8.22 17.50 8.34
C HIS A 187 -7.71 16.20 8.96
N GLY A 188 -7.91 15.08 8.27
CA GLY A 188 -7.51 13.74 8.71
C GLY A 188 -6.05 13.43 8.40
N ALA A 189 -5.62 12.26 8.85
CA ALA A 189 -4.35 11.69 8.42
C ALA A 189 -4.40 11.37 6.93
N MET A 190 -3.31 11.67 6.23
CA MET A 190 -3.05 11.24 4.87
C MET A 190 -2.10 10.06 4.93
N SER A 191 -2.29 9.09 4.05
CA SER A 191 -1.39 7.95 3.92
C SER A 191 -0.62 7.99 2.61
N LEU A 192 0.67 7.65 2.63
CA LEU A 192 1.52 7.40 1.47
C LEU A 192 2.02 5.96 1.48
N GLU A 193 2.05 5.30 0.32
CA GLU A 193 2.56 3.94 0.17
C GLU A 193 3.70 3.89 -0.85
N ALA A 194 4.84 3.40 -0.43
CA ALA A 194 5.92 3.03 -1.34
C ALA A 194 5.63 1.64 -1.91
N LYS A 195 5.48 1.56 -3.24
CA LYS A 195 5.31 0.31 -3.98
C LYS A 195 6.61 -0.04 -4.70
N PRO A 196 7.39 -1.02 -4.21
CA PRO A 196 8.60 -1.44 -4.87
C PRO A 196 8.32 -2.02 -6.26
N ALA A 197 9.22 -1.77 -7.20
CA ALA A 197 9.27 -2.48 -8.47
C ALA A 197 9.76 -3.92 -8.26
N SER A 198 9.55 -4.78 -9.26
CA SER A 198 10.05 -6.15 -9.24
C SER A 198 11.58 -6.18 -8.99
N GLY A 199 12.02 -6.99 -8.04
CA GLY A 199 13.43 -7.10 -7.65
C GLY A 199 13.92 -6.02 -6.68
N TYR A 200 13.03 -5.19 -6.15
CA TYR A 200 13.35 -4.18 -5.13
C TYR A 200 12.51 -4.37 -3.86
N GLY A 201 13.08 -3.96 -2.73
CA GLY A 201 12.40 -3.86 -1.45
C GLY A 201 12.40 -2.41 -0.94
N PHE A 202 11.33 -2.03 -0.25
CA PHE A 202 11.29 -0.75 0.48
C PHE A 202 12.27 -0.79 1.65
N VAL A 203 13.05 0.30 1.80
CA VAL A 203 14.04 0.44 2.89
C VAL A 203 13.55 1.40 3.95
N LYS A 204 13.20 2.62 3.55
CA LYS A 204 12.73 3.71 4.41
C LYS A 204 12.22 4.89 3.58
N TRP A 205 11.55 5.81 4.24
CA TRP A 205 11.30 7.16 3.76
C TRP A 205 12.44 8.09 4.14
N LYS A 206 12.86 8.95 3.20
CA LYS A 206 13.55 10.21 3.49
C LYS A 206 12.54 11.34 3.38
N TYR A 207 12.66 12.37 4.19
CA TYR A 207 11.76 13.50 4.11
C TYR A 207 12.41 14.83 4.50
N ALA A 208 11.87 15.91 3.95
CA ALA A 208 12.19 17.29 4.30
C ALA A 208 10.88 18.07 4.50
N ILE A 209 10.80 18.87 5.55
CA ILE A 209 9.61 19.68 5.87
C ILE A 209 10.00 21.14 5.75
N ASP A 210 9.25 21.87 4.94
CA ASP A 210 9.31 23.32 4.82
C ASP A 210 8.08 23.92 5.52
N ALA A 211 8.31 24.35 6.76
CA ALA A 211 7.34 25.02 7.63
C ALA A 211 8.07 25.70 8.80
N GLU A 212 7.33 26.52 9.57
CA GLU A 212 7.81 27.05 10.84
C GLU A 212 8.32 25.91 11.76
N PRO A 213 9.45 26.09 12.48
CA PRO A 213 10.08 25.00 13.25
C PRO A 213 9.16 24.32 14.27
N SER A 214 8.26 25.09 14.90
CA SER A 214 7.27 24.55 15.84
C SER A 214 6.23 23.66 15.18
N VAL A 215 5.82 24.00 13.95
CA VAL A 215 4.90 23.22 13.11
C VAL A 215 5.60 21.95 12.64
N ALA A 216 6.82 22.06 12.12
CA ALA A 216 7.61 20.92 11.67
C ALA A 216 7.88 19.90 12.81
N ALA A 217 8.15 20.38 14.03
CA ALA A 217 8.37 19.51 15.19
C ALA A 217 7.12 18.74 15.66
N SER A 218 5.93 19.22 15.30
CA SER A 218 4.66 18.57 15.62
C SER A 218 4.41 17.32 14.75
N LEU A 219 5.00 17.27 13.55
CA LEU A 219 4.92 16.12 12.66
C LEU A 219 5.70 14.94 13.25
N LYS A 220 5.01 13.85 13.55
CA LYS A 220 5.62 12.58 13.95
C LYS A 220 5.58 11.63 12.76
N ILE A 221 6.73 11.45 12.14
CA ILE A 221 6.92 10.59 10.97
C ILE A 221 7.83 9.43 11.38
N ASP A 222 7.35 8.20 11.26
CA ASP A 222 8.18 7.01 11.34
C ASP A 222 8.66 6.64 9.92
N PRO A 223 9.93 6.88 9.58
CA PRO A 223 10.43 6.64 8.24
C PRO A 223 10.52 5.16 7.88
N THR A 224 10.36 4.24 8.82
CA THR A 224 10.47 2.79 8.56
C THR A 224 9.14 2.11 8.28
N THR A 225 8.03 2.80 8.54
CA THR A 225 6.69 2.28 8.34
C THR A 225 6.20 2.53 6.91
N ASN A 226 5.67 1.48 6.27
CA ASN A 226 5.07 1.54 4.94
C ASN A 226 3.80 0.65 4.91
N PRO A 227 2.61 1.19 4.60
CA PRO A 227 2.32 2.59 4.26
C PRO A 227 2.53 3.53 5.45
N ILE A 228 3.00 4.75 5.18
CA ILE A 228 3.17 5.80 6.19
C ILE A 228 1.90 6.62 6.31
N SER A 229 1.59 7.12 7.51
CA SER A 229 0.44 8.00 7.75
C SER A 229 0.85 9.20 8.59
N PHE A 230 0.41 10.39 8.19
CA PHE A 230 0.67 11.65 8.92
C PHE A 230 -0.42 12.68 8.63
N THR A 231 -0.65 13.60 9.58
CA THR A 231 -1.49 14.78 9.35
C THR A 231 -0.58 15.95 9.01
N LEU A 232 -0.83 16.62 7.89
CA LEU A 232 -0.08 17.79 7.47
C LEU A 232 -0.79 19.08 7.93
N PRO A 233 -0.18 19.89 8.81
CA PRO A 233 -0.69 21.19 9.18
C PRO A 233 -0.80 22.13 7.99
N GLU A 234 -1.63 23.15 8.13
CA GLU A 234 -1.69 24.24 7.15
C GLU A 234 -0.33 24.93 6.98
N ASN A 235 -0.12 25.56 5.82
CA ASN A 235 1.11 26.28 5.47
C ASN A 235 2.37 25.41 5.61
N THR A 236 2.26 24.12 5.27
CA THR A 236 3.36 23.17 5.33
C THR A 236 3.58 22.54 3.97
N ALA A 237 4.81 22.54 3.50
CA ALA A 237 5.26 21.72 2.39
C ALA A 237 6.12 20.56 2.91
N ILE A 238 5.91 19.36 2.37
CA ILE A 238 6.72 18.19 2.69
C ILE A 238 7.19 17.50 1.42
N GLU A 239 8.46 17.14 1.39
CA GLU A 239 9.05 16.29 0.35
C GLU A 239 9.28 14.91 0.94
N MET A 240 8.74 13.88 0.30
CA MET A 240 8.78 12.49 0.73
C MET A 240 9.43 11.63 -0.35
N THR A 241 10.61 11.07 -0.06
CA THR A 241 11.32 10.19 -0.98
C THR A 241 11.31 8.76 -0.47
N ALA A 242 10.66 7.85 -1.20
CA ALA A 242 10.74 6.42 -0.93
C ALA A 242 12.10 5.87 -1.35
N VAL A 243 12.82 5.26 -0.42
CA VAL A 243 14.11 4.62 -0.70
C VAL A 243 13.89 3.13 -0.91
N PHE A 244 14.36 2.63 -2.05
CA PHE A 244 14.31 1.23 -2.43
C PHE A 244 15.73 0.69 -2.59
N ALA A 245 15.90 -0.60 -2.34
CA ALA A 245 17.15 -1.30 -2.62
C ALA A 245 16.89 -2.66 -3.27
N PRO A 246 17.84 -3.20 -4.05
CA PRO A 246 17.67 -4.51 -4.69
C PRO A 246 17.33 -5.61 -3.69
N LEU A 247 16.61 -6.63 -4.14
CA LEU A 247 16.42 -7.87 -3.40
C LEU A 247 17.52 -8.86 -3.78
N HIS A 248 18.03 -9.56 -2.77
CA HIS A 248 18.97 -10.67 -2.92
C HIS A 248 18.33 -11.94 -2.39
N SER A 249 18.62 -13.05 -3.06
CA SER A 249 18.03 -14.34 -2.75
C SER A 249 18.93 -15.19 -1.85
N ILE A 250 18.33 -15.79 -0.82
CA ILE A 250 18.98 -16.80 -0.01
C ILE A 250 18.26 -18.13 -0.24
N THR A 251 18.94 -19.05 -0.88
CA THR A 251 18.41 -20.39 -1.16
C THR A 251 18.76 -21.34 -0.03
N VAL A 252 17.76 -21.78 0.72
CA VAL A 252 17.91 -22.72 1.83
C VAL A 252 17.56 -24.13 1.39
N THR A 253 18.50 -25.05 1.58
CA THR A 253 18.36 -26.47 1.27
C THR A 253 18.66 -27.32 2.49
N THR A 254 17.96 -28.44 2.61
CA THR A 254 18.12 -29.37 3.73
C THR A 254 18.30 -30.79 3.23
N GLU A 255 19.23 -31.53 3.81
CA GLU A 255 19.47 -32.95 3.57
C GLU A 255 19.20 -33.74 4.86
N GLY A 256 18.55 -34.91 4.76
CA GLY A 256 18.16 -35.71 5.92
C GLY A 256 16.81 -35.30 6.51
N ASN A 257 16.53 -35.67 7.76
CA ASN A 257 15.23 -35.42 8.40
C ASN A 257 15.33 -34.31 9.46
N GLY A 258 14.92 -33.11 9.05
CA GLY A 258 14.88 -31.89 9.84
C GLY A 258 14.41 -30.73 8.97
N THR A 259 14.24 -29.55 9.56
CA THR A 259 13.75 -28.36 8.86
C THR A 259 14.63 -27.16 9.13
N ALA A 260 14.66 -26.22 8.18
CA ALA A 260 15.21 -24.88 8.35
C ALA A 260 14.08 -23.86 8.20
N ALA A 261 14.12 -22.76 8.96
CA ALA A 261 13.13 -21.71 8.89
C ALA A 261 13.81 -20.33 8.82
N PRO A 262 13.50 -19.49 7.81
CA PRO A 262 12.67 -19.81 6.63
C PRO A 262 13.32 -20.89 5.72
N SER A 263 12.50 -21.59 4.93
CA SER A 263 12.94 -22.65 4.00
C SER A 263 12.76 -22.23 2.54
N GLY A 264 13.55 -22.80 1.63
CA GLY A 264 13.45 -22.51 0.19
C GLY A 264 14.08 -21.16 -0.16
N LEU A 265 13.51 -20.48 -1.16
CA LEU A 265 13.98 -19.17 -1.61
C LEU A 265 13.46 -18.08 -0.66
N THR A 266 14.36 -17.36 0.00
CA THR A 266 14.04 -16.18 0.81
C THR A 266 14.62 -14.94 0.16
N GLU A 267 13.81 -13.95 -0.18
CA GLU A 267 14.30 -12.66 -0.67
C GLU A 267 14.56 -11.70 0.49
N VAL A 268 15.68 -11.00 0.42
CA VAL A 268 16.16 -10.09 1.46
C VAL A 268 16.55 -8.78 0.81
N THR A 269 16.00 -7.66 1.28
CA THR A 269 16.40 -6.33 0.83
C THR A 269 17.87 -6.09 1.15
N GLU A 270 18.60 -5.56 0.18
CA GLU A 270 20.02 -5.25 0.31
C GLU A 270 20.32 -4.45 1.59
N GLY A 271 21.36 -4.89 2.31
CA GLY A 271 21.79 -4.34 3.58
C GLY A 271 21.00 -4.78 4.81
N LYS A 272 19.94 -5.59 4.66
CA LYS A 272 19.23 -6.21 5.78
C LYS A 272 19.90 -7.51 6.22
N ASP A 273 19.63 -7.89 7.46
CA ASP A 273 20.04 -9.18 8.02
C ASP A 273 18.96 -10.23 7.79
N ALA A 274 19.37 -11.49 7.63
CA ALA A 274 18.47 -12.62 7.50
C ALA A 274 18.90 -13.76 8.42
N ALA A 275 18.06 -14.06 9.41
CA ALA A 275 18.30 -15.09 10.41
C ALA A 275 17.54 -16.38 10.08
N PHE A 276 18.23 -17.50 10.22
CA PHE A 276 17.73 -18.84 9.96
C PHE A 276 17.88 -19.71 11.21
N THR A 277 16.87 -20.54 11.48
CA THR A 277 16.87 -21.50 12.58
C THR A 277 16.71 -22.91 12.05
N PHE A 278 17.34 -23.88 12.71
CA PHE A 278 17.37 -25.27 12.25
C PHE A 278 16.80 -26.19 13.33
N THR A 279 15.87 -27.06 12.95
CA THR A 279 15.18 -27.96 13.87
C THR A 279 15.31 -29.41 13.39
N PRO A 280 16.15 -30.24 14.03
CA PRO A 280 16.22 -31.67 13.74
C PRO A 280 14.92 -32.39 14.09
N ALA A 281 14.55 -33.39 13.28
CA ALA A 281 13.45 -34.29 13.65
C ALA A 281 13.80 -35.16 14.88
N LYS A 282 12.78 -35.76 15.51
CA LYS A 282 12.99 -36.67 16.65
C LYS A 282 13.95 -37.81 16.25
N GLY A 283 15.02 -37.99 17.04
CA GLY A 283 16.05 -39.00 16.76
C GLY A 283 17.13 -38.54 15.78
N TRP A 284 17.11 -37.30 15.31
CA TRP A 284 18.12 -36.69 14.45
C TRP A 284 18.88 -35.58 15.16
N LYS A 285 20.06 -35.24 14.64
CA LYS A 285 20.88 -34.09 15.06
C LYS A 285 21.40 -33.36 13.81
N ILE A 286 21.82 -32.11 13.98
CA ILE A 286 22.49 -31.35 12.93
C ILE A 286 23.89 -31.95 12.76
N LYS A 287 24.21 -32.40 11.54
CA LYS A 287 25.53 -32.88 11.17
C LYS A 287 26.43 -31.71 10.81
N SER A 288 25.96 -30.86 9.89
CA SER A 288 26.68 -29.66 9.49
C SER A 288 25.77 -28.64 8.81
N VAL A 289 26.23 -27.39 8.83
CA VAL A 289 25.67 -26.24 8.13
C VAL A 289 26.76 -25.70 7.22
N LYS A 290 26.40 -25.36 5.97
CA LYS A 290 27.28 -24.68 5.03
C LYS A 290 26.62 -23.41 4.52
N ALA A 291 27.37 -22.31 4.50
CA ALA A 291 26.97 -21.08 3.84
C ALA A 291 27.91 -20.86 2.66
N ASP A 292 27.38 -20.70 1.45
CA ASP A 292 28.13 -20.48 0.20
C ASP A 292 29.23 -21.51 -0.03
N GLY A 293 28.94 -22.77 0.30
CA GLY A 293 29.87 -23.90 0.21
C GLY A 293 30.90 -23.98 1.35
N LYS A 294 31.02 -22.96 2.21
CA LYS A 294 31.91 -22.96 3.37
C LYS A 294 31.28 -23.69 4.55
N GLU A 295 32.00 -24.64 5.14
CA GLU A 295 31.55 -25.38 6.32
C GLU A 295 31.55 -24.50 7.58
N LEU A 296 30.44 -24.51 8.33
CA LEU A 296 30.26 -23.78 9.58
C LEU A 296 30.10 -24.72 10.79
N GLY A 297 29.93 -26.02 10.57
CA GLY A 297 29.72 -27.02 11.61
C GLY A 297 28.25 -27.18 12.03
N ALA A 298 28.02 -27.82 13.17
CA ALA A 298 26.67 -28.14 13.67
C ALA A 298 26.08 -26.97 14.48
N LEU A 299 25.63 -25.92 13.79
CA LEU A 299 24.97 -24.76 14.39
C LEU A 299 23.46 -25.00 14.50
N GLN A 300 22.79 -24.40 15.49
CA GLN A 300 21.31 -24.43 15.64
C GLN A 300 20.61 -23.32 14.84
N GLY A 301 21.37 -22.37 14.32
CA GLY A 301 20.90 -21.28 13.48
C GLY A 301 22.07 -20.55 12.83
N TYR A 302 21.77 -19.71 11.86
CA TYR A 302 22.75 -18.91 11.15
C TYR A 302 22.14 -17.60 10.68
N THR A 303 22.88 -16.50 10.76
CA THR A 303 22.44 -15.19 10.29
C THR A 303 23.39 -14.69 9.22
N PHE A 304 22.85 -14.35 8.05
CA PHE A 304 23.54 -13.51 7.09
C PHE A 304 23.35 -12.06 7.52
N TYR A 305 24.45 -11.36 7.79
CA TYR A 305 24.42 -9.95 8.15
C TYR A 305 24.68 -9.09 6.92
N ASN A 306 23.96 -7.98 6.78
CA ASN A 306 24.13 -7.01 5.70
C ASN A 306 24.22 -7.69 4.32
N VAL A 307 23.14 -8.35 3.92
CA VAL A 307 23.07 -9.12 2.66
C VAL A 307 23.23 -8.18 1.46
N ILE A 308 24.23 -8.42 0.61
CA ILE A 308 24.52 -7.60 -0.59
C ILE A 308 24.62 -8.41 -1.89
N GLN A 309 24.39 -9.71 -1.82
CA GLN A 309 24.41 -10.62 -2.95
C GLN A 309 23.59 -11.87 -2.62
N ASP A 310 23.32 -12.69 -3.63
CA ASP A 310 22.69 -13.99 -3.44
C ASP A 310 23.56 -14.93 -2.58
N HIS A 311 22.91 -15.76 -1.77
CA HIS A 311 23.54 -16.74 -0.89
C HIS A 311 22.88 -18.12 -0.97
N VAL A 312 23.63 -19.15 -0.60
CA VAL A 312 23.12 -20.52 -0.45
C VAL A 312 23.41 -21.03 0.96
N LEU A 313 22.38 -21.53 1.63
CA LEU A 313 22.48 -22.16 2.94
C LEU A 313 22.08 -23.64 2.84
N HIS A 314 23.00 -24.53 3.14
CA HIS A 314 22.77 -25.97 3.10
C HIS A 314 22.91 -26.59 4.49
N VAL A 315 21.87 -27.27 4.97
CA VAL A 315 21.83 -27.88 6.31
C VAL A 315 21.69 -29.39 6.19
N VAL A 316 22.60 -30.13 6.81
CA VAL A 316 22.58 -31.59 6.80
C VAL A 316 22.20 -32.12 8.18
N PHE A 317 21.19 -32.98 8.23
CA PHE A 317 20.76 -33.71 9.40
C PHE A 317 21.20 -35.18 9.32
N GLU A 318 21.60 -35.76 10.44
CA GLU A 318 21.90 -37.20 10.54
C GLU A 318 21.22 -37.84 11.75
N LYS A 319 20.95 -39.15 11.68
CA LYS A 319 20.38 -39.90 12.81
C LYS A 319 21.35 -39.90 13.99
N LYS A 320 20.82 -39.73 15.21
CA LYS A 320 21.58 -39.95 16.44
C LYS A 320 21.96 -41.43 16.51
N GLN A 321 23.24 -41.72 16.73
CA GLN A 321 23.68 -43.09 16.98
C GLN A 321 23.17 -43.51 18.36
N VAL A 322 22.41 -44.61 18.43
CA VAL A 322 22.01 -45.20 19.70
C VAL A 322 23.24 -45.96 20.22
N GLN A 323 23.91 -45.43 21.25
CA GLN A 323 24.90 -46.22 21.97
C GLN A 323 24.15 -47.36 22.68
N SER A 324 24.27 -48.57 22.13
CA SER A 324 23.91 -49.79 22.83
C SER A 324 24.85 -49.91 24.02
N ALA A 325 24.33 -49.72 25.24
CA ALA A 325 25.03 -50.13 26.44
C ALA A 325 25.19 -51.66 26.39
N ALA A 326 26.34 -52.14 25.92
CA ALA A 326 26.71 -53.53 26.04
C ALA A 326 26.85 -53.84 27.53
N GLN A 327 25.89 -54.64 27.98
CA GLN A 327 25.71 -55.24 29.29
C GLN A 327 27.01 -55.94 29.75
N THR A 328 27.74 -55.34 30.69
CA THR A 328 28.70 -56.07 31.53
C THR A 328 27.90 -56.78 32.61
N ASP A 329 27.51 -58.01 32.31
CA ASP A 329 27.01 -58.96 33.29
C ASP A 329 28.12 -59.28 34.30
N LYS A 330 27.99 -58.78 35.53
CA LYS A 330 28.84 -59.10 36.67
C LYS A 330 28.18 -60.27 37.41
N GLY A 331 28.79 -61.45 37.27
CA GLY A 331 28.61 -62.57 38.19
C GLY A 331 29.13 -62.21 39.58
N SER A 332 28.27 -62.41 40.56
CA SER A 332 28.35 -62.15 41.98
C SER A 332 29.32 -63.06 42.74
N ASP A 333 30.01 -62.52 43.75
CA ASP A 333 30.13 -63.21 45.04
C ASP A 333 30.09 -62.21 46.20
N LYS A 334 29.35 -62.57 47.25
CA LYS A 334 28.96 -61.74 48.41
C LYS A 334 29.50 -62.38 49.69
N SER A 335 30.08 -61.56 50.57
CA SER A 335 30.01 -61.76 52.03
C SER A 335 30.28 -60.44 52.77
N ASP A 336 29.27 -59.95 53.49
CA ASP A 336 29.22 -58.71 54.31
C ASP A 336 29.66 -58.97 55.81
N PRO A 337 29.40 -58.09 56.82
CA PRO A 337 30.26 -57.04 57.43
C PRO A 337 30.35 -57.19 58.99
N PRO A 338 30.54 -56.19 59.93
CA PRO A 338 29.88 -54.86 60.10
C PRO A 338 30.85 -53.66 60.44
N ASP A 339 30.59 -52.42 60.00
CA ASP A 339 29.88 -51.27 60.64
C ASP A 339 30.58 -50.57 61.84
N GLN A 340 31.00 -49.30 61.67
CA GLN A 340 30.33 -48.08 62.21
C GLN A 340 31.27 -46.90 62.58
N SER A 341 30.78 -45.67 62.31
CA SER A 341 31.08 -44.33 62.86
C SER A 341 31.95 -43.30 62.08
N ASP A 342 31.21 -42.34 61.48
CA ASP A 342 31.26 -40.86 61.60
C ASP A 342 32.46 -39.98 61.15
N SER A 343 32.23 -39.28 60.01
CA SER A 343 32.33 -37.81 59.70
C SER A 343 33.09 -36.81 60.62
N PRO A 344 33.35 -35.55 60.17
CA PRO A 344 33.76 -35.05 58.83
C PRO A 344 34.86 -33.96 58.91
N ALA A 345 35.43 -33.51 57.79
CA ALA A 345 36.18 -32.24 57.75
C ALA A 345 36.12 -31.55 56.37
N THR A 346 35.63 -30.30 56.40
CA THR A 346 36.13 -29.07 55.73
C THR A 346 36.28 -29.08 54.19
N GLY A 347 35.88 -28.08 53.43
CA GLY A 347 35.52 -26.69 53.71
C GLY A 347 35.70 -25.89 52.41
N ASP A 348 34.95 -24.79 52.31
CA ASP A 348 35.27 -23.54 51.61
C ASP A 348 35.45 -23.56 50.07
N ALA A 349 35.05 -22.60 49.24
CA ALA A 349 34.30 -21.35 49.36
C ALA A 349 33.95 -20.87 47.92
N PHE A 350 32.89 -20.07 47.81
CA PHE A 350 32.43 -19.29 46.63
C PHE A 350 33.44 -18.20 46.19
N PRO A 351 33.37 -17.61 44.95
CA PRO A 351 32.37 -16.58 44.53
C PRO A 351 31.86 -16.79 43.07
N ILE A 352 30.61 -16.56 42.62
CA ILE A 352 29.63 -15.45 42.64
C ILE A 352 30.08 -14.17 41.88
N TYR A 353 29.11 -13.62 41.13
CA TYR A 353 28.99 -12.30 40.45
C TYR A 353 29.23 -12.32 38.92
N PHE A 354 28.42 -11.72 38.03
CA PHE A 354 27.07 -11.11 38.05
C PHE A 354 26.80 -10.73 36.55
N TRP A 355 25.80 -11.20 35.78
CA TRP A 355 24.35 -10.85 35.65
C TRP A 355 23.95 -10.17 34.30
N LEU A 356 22.74 -10.56 33.85
CA LEU A 356 21.64 -9.85 33.14
C LEU A 356 21.79 -9.24 31.74
N ALA A 357 20.89 -9.68 30.84
CA ALA A 357 19.91 -8.79 30.23
C ALA A 357 18.61 -9.55 29.86
N LEU A 358 17.51 -8.80 29.86
CA LEU A 358 16.10 -9.17 30.01
C LEU A 358 15.32 -8.90 28.70
N ALA A 359 14.31 -9.71 28.37
CA ALA A 359 13.04 -9.35 27.67
C ALA A 359 12.17 -10.63 27.58
N LEU A 360 11.10 -10.88 28.33
CA LEU A 360 9.75 -10.29 28.43
C LEU A 360 8.88 -10.33 27.15
N LEU A 361 7.82 -11.16 27.25
CA LEU A 361 6.48 -11.17 26.62
C LEU A 361 6.38 -11.37 25.10
N SER A 362 5.48 -12.22 24.55
CA SER A 362 4.16 -12.62 25.05
C SER A 362 3.70 -13.96 24.49
N ALA A 363 2.99 -14.72 25.33
CA ALA A 363 2.14 -15.83 24.95
C ALA A 363 0.69 -15.39 25.16
N ALA A 364 -0.15 -15.55 24.14
CA ALA A 364 -1.60 -15.69 24.30
C ALA A 364 -2.19 -16.27 23.01
N ALA A 365 -2.56 -17.55 23.05
CA ALA A 365 -3.46 -18.17 22.10
C ALA A 365 -4.71 -18.66 22.85
N MET A 366 -5.87 -18.32 22.28
CA MET A 366 -7.18 -18.99 22.35
C MET A 366 -7.84 -19.28 23.71
N THR A 367 -9.03 -18.71 23.91
CA THR A 367 -10.32 -19.45 23.91
C THR A 367 -11.51 -18.51 24.04
N GLY A 368 -12.59 -18.78 23.29
CA GLY A 368 -13.86 -18.05 23.41
C GLY A 368 -14.83 -18.25 22.25
N ILE A 369 -15.23 -19.51 21.99
CA ILE A 369 -16.41 -19.83 21.16
C ILE A 369 -17.64 -19.82 22.06
N LEU A 370 -18.72 -19.17 21.59
CA LEU A 370 -20.14 -19.58 21.61
C LEU A 370 -21.17 -18.54 22.14
N VAL A 371 -22.22 -18.39 21.33
CA VAL A 371 -23.62 -17.94 21.60
C VAL A 371 -23.89 -16.42 21.66
N MET A 372 -24.54 -15.90 20.61
CA MET A 372 -25.95 -15.48 20.65
C MET A 372 -26.43 -15.13 19.22
N ARG A 373 -27.49 -15.83 18.79
CA ARG A 373 -28.32 -15.63 17.61
C ARG A 373 -29.71 -15.23 18.10
N LYS A 374 -30.43 -14.39 17.32
CA LYS A 374 -31.83 -13.88 17.47
C LYS A 374 -32.01 -12.72 18.46
N ALA A 375 -32.85 -11.70 18.24
CA ALA A 375 -33.84 -11.28 17.22
C ALA A 375 -34.03 -9.74 17.47
N GLY A 376 -34.54 -8.84 16.62
CA GLY A 376 -35.50 -8.88 15.53
C GLY A 376 -36.25 -7.54 15.54
N ARG A 377 -36.24 -6.80 14.43
CA ARG A 377 -37.30 -5.99 13.81
C ARG A 377 -36.69 -5.08 12.75
#